data_AF-A0AA36CIY5-F1
#
_entry.id   AF-A0AA36CIY5-F1
#
_cell.length_a   1.000
_cell.length_b   1.000
_cell.length_c   1.000
_cell.angle_alpha   90.00
_cell.angle_beta   90.00
_cell.angle_gamma   90.00
#
_symmetry.space_group_name_H-M   'P 1'
#
loop_
_entity.id
_entity.type
_entity.pdbx_description
1 polymer ?
#
loop_
_entity_poly.entity_id
_entity_poly.type
_entity_poly.pdbx_seq_one_letter_code
_entity_poly.pdbx_strand_id
1 'polypeptide(L)'
;PLYTFDELIEASGIGEEDVGKTVQSLSMGKPTQRILVRQPAVFWPRSPGQALPHHLPTLPRVPSVNRRDQFFVNDAFTSKLFRIKIASIVDPKANSTAARPGKSVEPELPDQLTDDRKHEVECAVVRVMKARKTLDHSSLVMQVAEQVAKRFIPTPALIKQRIEALIERDYLVRDNKDPRIYSYVS
;
A
#
# COMPACT_ATOMS: atom_id res chain seq x y z
N PRO A 1 -31.72 0.52 -8.15
CA PRO A 1 -31.97 -0.95 -8.14
C PRO A 1 -31.26 -1.56 -6.92
N LEU A 2 -31.89 -2.54 -6.28
CA LEU A 2 -31.39 -3.20 -5.09
C LEU A 2 -30.82 -4.56 -5.50
N TYR A 3 -29.57 -4.81 -5.14
CA TYR A 3 -28.82 -6.01 -5.53
C TYR A 3 -28.43 -6.82 -4.32
N THR A 4 -28.65 -8.13 -4.39
CA THR A 4 -28.15 -9.10 -3.41
C THR A 4 -26.69 -9.48 -3.72
N PHE A 5 -26.02 -10.09 -2.74
CA PHE A 5 -24.65 -10.57 -2.93
C PHE A 5 -24.54 -11.61 -4.06
N ASP A 6 -25.50 -12.53 -4.15
CA ASP A 6 -25.51 -13.59 -5.17
C ASP A 6 -25.70 -13.01 -6.59
N GLU A 7 -26.59 -12.02 -6.75
CA GLU A 7 -26.79 -11.31 -8.02
C GLU A 7 -25.52 -10.54 -8.45
N LEU A 8 -24.79 -9.95 -7.49
CA LEU A 8 -23.53 -9.27 -7.78
C LEU A 8 -22.44 -10.24 -8.24
N ILE A 9 -22.37 -11.45 -7.67
CA ILE A 9 -21.45 -12.49 -8.14
C ILE A 9 -21.78 -12.89 -9.57
N GLU A 10 -23.05 -13.20 -9.84
CA GLU A 10 -23.51 -13.65 -11.16
C GLU A 10 -23.30 -12.58 -12.23
N ALA A 11 -23.64 -11.33 -11.94
CA ALA A 11 -23.52 -10.22 -12.89
C ALA A 11 -22.07 -9.76 -13.12
N SER A 12 -21.19 -9.91 -12.13
CA SER A 12 -19.81 -9.41 -12.22
C SER A 12 -18.80 -10.46 -12.70
N GLY A 13 -19.10 -11.75 -12.54
CA GLY A 13 -18.15 -12.84 -12.80
C GLY A 13 -16.95 -12.86 -11.84
N ILE A 14 -17.00 -12.11 -10.74
CA ILE A 14 -15.96 -12.03 -9.72
C ILE A 14 -16.18 -13.14 -8.68
N GLY A 15 -15.08 -13.74 -8.17
CA GLY A 15 -15.15 -14.76 -7.13
C GLY A 15 -15.75 -14.25 -5.81
N GLU A 16 -16.39 -15.14 -5.04
CA GLU A 16 -17.13 -14.81 -3.81
C GLU A 16 -16.29 -13.98 -2.80
N GLU A 17 -15.02 -14.36 -2.63
CA GLU A 17 -14.08 -13.67 -1.72
C GLU A 17 -13.79 -12.22 -2.16
N ASP A 18 -13.68 -12.00 -3.46
CA ASP A 18 -13.32 -10.71 -4.05
C ASP A 18 -14.54 -9.78 -4.16
N VAL A 19 -15.74 -10.32 -4.40
CA VAL A 19 -17.00 -9.56 -4.31
C VAL A 19 -17.18 -9.01 -2.90
N GLY A 20 -16.92 -9.83 -1.87
CA GLY A 20 -16.98 -9.41 -0.47
C GLY A 20 -16.13 -8.18 -0.20
N LYS A 21 -14.85 -8.24 -0.58
CA LYS A 21 -13.88 -7.14 -0.42
C LYS A 21 -14.25 -5.90 -1.26
N THR A 22 -14.71 -6.11 -2.50
CA THR A 22 -15.10 -5.03 -3.42
C THR A 22 -16.27 -4.24 -2.86
N VAL A 23 -17.35 -4.93 -2.52
CA VAL A 23 -18.58 -4.31 -2.04
C VAL A 23 -18.36 -3.65 -0.68
N GLN A 24 -17.54 -4.27 0.18
CA GLN A 24 -17.10 -3.66 1.43
C GLN A 24 -16.41 -2.31 1.20
N SER A 25 -15.45 -2.24 0.27
CA SER A 25 -14.75 -0.99 -0.07
C SER A 25 -15.72 0.11 -0.48
N LEU A 26 -16.65 -0.21 -1.38
CA LEU A 26 -17.60 0.73 -1.95
C LEU A 26 -18.64 1.24 -0.93
N SER A 27 -18.88 0.47 0.15
CA SER A 27 -19.81 0.81 1.22
C SER A 27 -19.18 1.39 2.48
N MET A 28 -17.85 1.54 2.53
CA MET A 28 -17.14 2.11 3.68
C MET A 28 -16.89 3.61 3.56
N GLY A 29 -16.62 4.28 4.69
CA GLY A 29 -16.33 5.71 4.75
C GLY A 29 -17.52 6.58 5.19
N LYS A 30 -17.47 7.87 4.85
CA LYS A 30 -18.52 8.85 5.21
C LYS A 30 -19.80 8.54 4.43
N PRO A 31 -21.01 8.57 5.05
CA PRO A 31 -22.26 8.21 4.38
C PRO A 31 -22.50 8.91 3.04
N THR A 32 -22.21 10.20 2.97
CA THR A 32 -22.34 11.02 1.75
C THR A 32 -21.27 10.76 0.69
N GLN A 33 -20.24 9.96 1.00
CA GLN A 33 -19.12 9.64 0.11
C GLN A 33 -19.01 8.14 -0.19
N ARG A 34 -19.99 7.33 0.25
CA ARG A 34 -20.07 5.91 -0.12
C ARG A 34 -20.65 5.81 -1.51
N ILE A 35 -20.12 4.91 -2.33
CA ILE A 35 -20.66 4.65 -3.66
C ILE A 35 -21.85 3.70 -3.55
N LEU A 36 -21.75 2.71 -2.65
CA LEU A 36 -22.83 1.76 -2.36
C LEU A 36 -23.35 1.96 -0.95
N VAL A 37 -24.67 2.02 -0.80
CA VAL A 37 -25.34 1.90 0.50
C VAL A 37 -25.60 0.42 0.77
N ARG A 38 -25.16 -0.05 1.94
CA ARG A 38 -25.40 -1.40 2.44
C ARG A 38 -26.63 -1.40 3.34
N GLN A 39 -27.58 -2.26 3.02
CA GLN A 39 -28.74 -2.56 3.85
C GLN A 39 -28.56 -3.96 4.46
N PRO A 40 -28.25 -4.05 5.77
CA PRO A 40 -28.03 -5.33 6.41
C PRO A 40 -29.28 -6.20 6.44
N ALA A 41 -29.09 -7.51 6.26
CA ALA A 41 -30.17 -8.50 6.29
C ALA A 41 -30.93 -8.55 7.63
N VAL A 42 -30.32 -8.07 8.72
CA VAL A 42 -30.93 -8.03 10.05
C VAL A 42 -32.17 -7.13 10.12
N PHE A 43 -32.39 -6.30 9.09
CA PHE A 43 -33.54 -5.43 8.98
C PHE A 43 -34.73 -6.06 8.25
N TRP A 44 -34.60 -7.27 7.70
CA TRP A 44 -35.71 -7.97 7.06
C TRP A 44 -36.46 -8.85 8.07
N PRO A 45 -37.80 -8.79 8.13
CA PRO A 45 -38.58 -9.66 9.00
C PRO A 45 -38.29 -11.12 8.69
N ARG A 46 -37.87 -11.87 9.71
CA ARG A 46 -37.61 -13.32 9.59
C ARG A 46 -38.87 -14.13 9.29
N SER A 47 -40.04 -13.51 9.46
CA SER A 47 -41.36 -14.13 9.31
C SER A 47 -42.35 -13.17 8.62
N PRO A 48 -43.23 -13.65 7.73
CA PRO A 48 -44.30 -12.83 7.16
C PRO A 48 -45.16 -12.21 8.28
N GLY A 49 -45.29 -10.89 8.29
CA GLY A 49 -46.14 -10.16 9.26
C GLY A 49 -45.40 -9.38 10.36
N GLN A 50 -44.07 -9.46 10.43
CA GLN A 50 -43.30 -8.61 11.36
C GLN A 50 -43.05 -7.23 10.73
N ALA A 51 -43.61 -6.18 11.34
CA ALA A 51 -43.48 -4.80 10.87
C ALA A 51 -42.03 -4.29 11.01
N LEU A 52 -41.56 -3.55 10.00
CA LEU A 52 -40.26 -2.87 10.04
C LEU A 52 -40.28 -1.78 11.13
N PRO A 53 -39.22 -1.63 11.93
CA PRO A 53 -39.17 -0.57 12.92
C PRO A 53 -39.19 0.81 12.24
N HIS A 54 -40.01 1.73 12.76
CA HIS A 54 -40.25 3.08 12.20
C HIS A 54 -39.00 3.99 12.20
N HIS A 55 -37.89 3.55 12.78
CA HIS A 55 -36.59 4.22 12.76
C HIS A 55 -35.49 3.19 12.48
N LEU A 56 -34.68 3.40 11.43
CA LEU A 56 -33.43 2.67 11.27
C LEU A 56 -32.47 3.14 12.36
N PRO A 57 -32.04 2.30 13.33
CA PRO A 57 -30.94 2.67 14.20
C PRO A 57 -29.69 2.89 13.33
N THR A 58 -28.93 3.95 13.64
CA THR A 58 -27.61 4.17 13.03
C THR A 58 -26.77 2.92 13.31
N LEU A 59 -26.51 2.15 12.25
CA LEU A 59 -25.86 0.85 12.36
C LEU A 59 -24.53 0.97 13.11
N PRO A 60 -24.26 0.12 14.13
CA PRO A 60 -22.89 -0.08 14.56
C PRO A 60 -22.09 -0.53 13.35
N ARG A 61 -20.86 -0.02 13.23
CA ARG A 61 -19.96 -0.24 12.10
C ARG A 61 -19.62 -1.73 11.99
N VAL A 62 -20.49 -2.52 11.36
CA VAL A 62 -20.28 -3.95 11.15
C VAL A 62 -19.12 -4.12 10.18
N PRO A 63 -17.96 -4.63 10.64
CA PRO A 63 -16.74 -4.62 9.85
C PRO A 63 -16.78 -5.65 8.71
N SER A 64 -17.66 -6.65 8.76
CA SER A 64 -17.77 -7.71 7.76
C SER A 64 -19.06 -7.59 6.94
N VAL A 65 -18.97 -7.76 5.62
CA VAL A 65 -20.10 -7.91 4.70
C VAL A 65 -20.71 -9.30 4.87
N ASN A 66 -22.04 -9.40 4.92
CA ASN A 66 -22.76 -10.67 5.00
C ASN A 66 -23.43 -10.97 3.65
N ARG A 67 -23.51 -12.24 3.28
CA ARG A 67 -24.09 -12.70 2.00
C ARG A 67 -25.56 -12.30 1.81
N ARG A 68 -26.29 -12.12 2.91
CA ARG A 68 -27.71 -11.71 2.86
C ARG A 68 -27.91 -10.19 2.77
N ASP A 69 -26.83 -9.42 2.81
CA ASP A 69 -26.93 -7.97 2.71
C ASP A 69 -27.29 -7.56 1.29
N GLN A 70 -27.97 -6.42 1.21
CA GLN A 70 -28.41 -5.85 -0.06
C GLN A 70 -27.73 -4.51 -0.28
N PHE A 71 -27.45 -4.20 -1.54
CA PHE A 71 -26.66 -3.05 -1.94
C PHE A 71 -27.40 -2.25 -3.00
N PHE A 72 -27.32 -0.93 -2.90
CA PHE A 72 -27.81 -0.02 -3.93
C PHE A 72 -26.89 1.18 -4.09
N VAL A 73 -26.97 1.83 -5.24
CA VAL A 73 -26.16 3.02 -5.56
C VAL A 73 -26.59 4.19 -4.68
N ASN A 74 -25.62 4.92 -4.12
CA ASN A 74 -25.88 6.10 -3.31
C ASN A 74 -26.15 7.33 -4.19
N ASP A 75 -27.41 7.66 -4.42
CA ASP A 75 -27.79 8.86 -5.18
C ASP A 75 -27.50 10.17 -4.42
N ALA A 76 -27.31 10.12 -3.10
CA ALA A 76 -26.95 11.26 -2.26
C ALA A 76 -25.44 11.49 -2.16
N PHE A 77 -24.68 10.98 -3.14
CA PHE A 77 -23.23 11.08 -3.16
C PHE A 77 -22.76 12.53 -3.40
N THR A 78 -21.85 13.03 -2.56
CA THR A 78 -21.23 14.35 -2.71
C THR A 78 -19.74 14.33 -2.38
N SER A 79 -18.94 14.98 -3.23
CA SER A 79 -17.50 15.11 -3.06
C SER A 79 -17.02 16.46 -3.53
N LYS A 80 -16.02 17.02 -2.82
CA LYS A 80 -15.33 18.25 -3.23
C LYS A 80 -14.36 18.01 -4.40
N LEU A 81 -13.98 16.76 -4.64
CA LEU A 81 -13.03 16.37 -5.68
C LEU A 81 -13.79 15.80 -6.88
N PHE A 82 -13.42 16.26 -8.09
CA PHE A 82 -13.95 15.75 -9.36
C PHE A 82 -13.48 14.31 -9.65
N ARG A 83 -12.29 13.93 -9.16
CA ARG A 83 -11.75 12.57 -9.23
C ARG A 83 -11.66 11.99 -7.83
N ILE A 84 -12.22 10.80 -7.65
CA ILE A 84 -12.37 10.18 -6.35
C ILE A 84 -11.73 8.81 -6.43
N LYS A 85 -10.79 8.56 -5.51
CA LYS A 85 -10.08 7.30 -5.45
C LYS A 85 -10.84 6.35 -4.52
N ILE A 86 -11.24 5.21 -5.08
CA ILE A 86 -11.87 4.13 -4.31
C ILE A 86 -10.75 3.26 -3.75
N ALA A 87 -10.79 3.04 -2.43
CA ALA A 87 -9.82 2.21 -1.74
C ALA A 87 -10.08 0.73 -2.00
N SER A 88 -9.61 0.16 -3.12
CA SER A 88 -9.81 -1.28 -3.38
C SER A 88 -9.20 -2.12 -2.26
N ILE A 89 -10.01 -3.00 -1.68
CA ILE A 89 -9.59 -3.99 -0.66
C ILE A 89 -9.19 -5.32 -1.35
N VAL A 90 -9.57 -5.51 -2.61
CA VAL A 90 -9.22 -6.68 -3.43
C VAL A 90 -7.74 -6.69 -3.79
N ASP A 91 -7.17 -5.49 -3.97
CA ASP A 91 -5.75 -5.27 -4.17
C ASP A 91 -5.22 -4.36 -3.08
N PRO A 92 -4.47 -4.86 -2.08
CA PRO A 92 -3.75 -3.99 -1.13
C PRO A 92 -2.78 -3.01 -1.83
N LYS A 93 -2.52 -3.23 -3.13
CA LYS A 93 -1.69 -2.41 -4.03
C LYS A 93 -2.36 -1.14 -4.56
N ALA A 94 -3.69 -1.05 -4.54
CA ALA A 94 -4.40 0.11 -5.12
C ALA A 94 -4.51 1.30 -4.17
N ASN A 95 -4.25 1.13 -2.88
CA ASN A 95 -4.53 2.14 -1.86
C ASN A 95 -3.29 2.94 -1.43
N SER A 96 -2.58 3.56 -2.39
CA SER A 96 -1.52 4.53 -2.08
C SER A 96 -1.37 5.57 -3.19
N THR A 97 -2.30 6.54 -3.26
CA THR A 97 -2.04 7.86 -3.83
C THR A 97 -2.98 8.88 -3.18
N ALA A 98 -2.80 9.07 -1.88
CA ALA A 98 -3.04 10.35 -1.24
C ALA A 98 -1.71 10.76 -0.57
N ALA A 99 -0.69 10.94 -1.39
CA ALA A 99 0.60 11.48 -0.98
C ALA A 99 0.74 12.88 -1.60
N ARG A 100 0.97 13.85 -0.72
CA ARG A 100 1.44 15.21 -1.00
C ARG A 100 2.51 15.24 -2.11
N PRO A 101 2.66 16.34 -2.86
CA PRO A 101 3.82 16.50 -3.72
C PRO A 101 5.05 16.57 -2.80
N GLY A 102 5.98 15.62 -2.92
CA GLY A 102 7.27 15.67 -2.22
C GLY A 102 7.65 14.49 -1.33
N LYS A 103 6.91 13.36 -1.33
CA LYS A 103 7.42 12.13 -0.69
C LYS A 103 7.47 11.01 -1.72
N SER A 104 8.67 10.70 -2.19
CA SER A 104 8.99 9.55 -3.03
C SER A 104 8.65 8.28 -2.24
N VAL A 105 7.42 7.81 -2.39
CA VAL A 105 6.98 6.50 -1.89
C VAL A 105 7.24 5.54 -3.03
N GLU A 106 8.39 4.88 -2.99
CA GLU A 106 8.65 3.75 -3.87
C GLU A 106 7.57 2.69 -3.63
N PRO A 107 6.90 2.21 -4.68
CA PRO A 107 6.02 1.06 -4.56
C PRO A 107 6.88 -0.11 -4.09
N GLU A 108 6.48 -0.78 -3.00
CA GLU A 108 6.99 -2.10 -2.64
C GLU A 108 6.64 -3.03 -3.83
N LEU A 109 7.57 -3.14 -4.77
CA LEU A 109 7.52 -4.06 -5.89
C LEU A 109 7.58 -5.51 -5.35
N PRO A 110 7.22 -6.52 -6.17
CA PRO A 110 7.39 -7.93 -5.79
C PRO A 110 8.72 -8.16 -5.07
N ASP A 111 8.74 -8.99 -4.01
CA ASP A 111 9.93 -9.16 -3.16
C ASP A 111 11.23 -9.39 -3.95
N GLN A 112 11.15 -10.07 -5.10
CA GLN A 112 12.26 -10.24 -6.04
C GLN A 112 12.85 -8.91 -6.56
N LEU A 113 12.00 -7.96 -6.97
CA LEU A 113 12.43 -6.62 -7.39
C LEU A 113 13.01 -5.81 -6.23
N THR A 114 12.54 -6.04 -5.00
CA THR A 114 13.15 -5.42 -3.81
C THR A 114 14.56 -5.96 -3.56
N ASP A 115 14.78 -7.24 -3.87
CA ASP A 115 16.07 -7.88 -3.69
C ASP A 115 17.05 -7.47 -4.79
N ASP A 116 16.60 -7.38 -6.04
CA ASP A 116 17.38 -6.83 -7.15
C ASP A 116 17.85 -5.40 -6.85
N ARG A 117 16.98 -4.57 -6.25
CA ARG A 117 17.34 -3.21 -5.82
C ARG A 117 18.41 -3.21 -4.73
N LYS A 118 18.32 -4.12 -3.75
CA LYS A 118 19.35 -4.26 -2.71
C LYS A 118 20.70 -4.65 -3.32
N HIS A 119 20.71 -5.63 -4.22
CA HIS A 119 21.90 -6.06 -4.93
C HIS A 119 22.51 -4.95 -5.78
N GLU A 120 21.69 -4.17 -6.52
CA GLU A 120 22.19 -3.05 -7.31
C GLU A 120 22.87 -1.99 -6.45
N VAL A 121 22.31 -1.67 -5.27
CA VAL A 121 22.93 -0.74 -4.31
C VAL A 121 24.24 -1.31 -3.76
N GLU A 122 24.27 -2.59 -3.35
CA GLU A 122 25.51 -3.25 -2.89
C GLU A 122 26.61 -3.20 -3.95
N CYS A 123 26.29 -3.54 -5.21
CA CYS A 123 27.21 -3.44 -6.34
C CYS A 123 27.70 -2.01 -6.56
N ALA A 124 26.83 -1.00 -6.45
CA ALA A 124 27.22 0.40 -6.58
C ALA A 124 28.17 0.84 -5.45
N VAL A 125 27.90 0.45 -4.20
CA VAL A 125 28.79 0.73 -3.07
C VAL A 125 30.18 0.14 -3.31
N VAL A 126 30.27 -1.14 -3.72
CA VAL A 126 31.55 -1.78 -4.02
C VAL A 126 32.27 -1.11 -5.20
N ARG A 127 31.56 -0.72 -6.26
CA ARG A 127 32.16 0.01 -7.41
C ARG A 127 32.80 1.32 -6.97
N VAL A 128 32.11 2.12 -6.14
CA VAL A 128 32.63 3.41 -5.63
C VAL A 128 33.83 3.19 -4.71
N MET A 129 33.70 2.29 -3.73
CA MET A 129 34.73 2.04 -2.71
C MET A 129 35.99 1.40 -3.31
N LYS A 130 35.84 0.50 -4.28
CA LYS A 130 36.98 -0.12 -4.97
C LYS A 130 37.82 0.91 -5.73
N ALA A 131 37.19 1.95 -6.29
CA ALA A 131 37.86 3.01 -7.03
C ALA A 131 38.53 4.06 -6.12
N ARG A 132 37.93 4.40 -4.98
CA ARG A 132 38.43 5.46 -4.07
C ARG A 132 39.29 4.94 -2.92
N LYS A 133 39.19 3.65 -2.59
CA LYS A 133 39.84 2.95 -1.45
C LYS A 133 39.42 3.43 -0.07
N THR A 134 39.29 4.73 0.13
CA THR A 134 38.82 5.35 1.38
C THR A 134 37.86 6.49 1.05
N LEU A 135 36.74 6.58 1.77
CA LEU A 135 35.73 7.61 1.52
C LEU A 135 34.89 7.90 2.77
N ASP A 136 34.45 9.15 2.92
CA ASP A 136 33.51 9.53 3.98
C ASP A 136 32.06 9.12 3.65
N HIS A 137 31.25 8.94 4.69
CA HIS A 137 29.86 8.49 4.57
C HIS A 137 29.01 9.39 3.67
N SER A 138 29.13 10.71 3.78
CA SER A 138 28.31 11.65 3.02
C SER A 138 28.62 11.56 1.53
N SER A 139 29.90 11.56 1.18
CA SER A 139 30.37 11.41 -0.20
C SER A 139 30.05 10.02 -0.77
N LEU A 140 30.11 8.96 0.05
CA LEU A 140 29.74 7.61 -0.39
C LEU A 140 28.25 7.53 -0.74
N VAL A 141 27.38 8.03 0.15
CA VAL A 141 25.92 8.03 -0.08
C VAL A 141 25.58 8.83 -1.34
N MET A 142 26.19 10.00 -1.53
CA MET A 142 25.97 10.83 -2.71
C MET A 142 26.38 10.13 -4.01
N GLN A 143 27.59 9.56 -4.07
CA GLN A 143 28.08 8.86 -5.26
C GLN A 143 27.27 7.60 -5.58
N VAL A 144 26.84 6.84 -4.55
CA VAL A 144 26.01 5.65 -4.74
C VAL A 144 24.63 6.04 -5.26
N ALA A 145 24.01 7.09 -4.70
CA ALA A 145 22.72 7.59 -5.16
C ALA A 145 22.80 8.00 -6.64
N GLU A 146 23.86 8.71 -7.05
CA GLU A 146 24.06 9.12 -8.44
C GLU A 146 24.22 7.93 -9.39
N GLN A 147 24.96 6.89 -9.00
CA GLN A 147 25.13 5.69 -9.85
C GLN A 147 23.82 4.92 -10.05
N VAL A 148 23.00 4.81 -9.00
CA VAL A 148 21.76 4.03 -9.02
C VAL A 148 20.57 4.82 -9.58
N ALA A 149 20.63 6.16 -9.57
CA ALA A 149 19.57 7.07 -10.03
C ALA A 149 19.05 6.79 -11.45
N LYS A 150 19.86 6.17 -12.32
CA LYS A 150 19.45 5.77 -13.68
C LYS A 150 18.35 4.70 -13.68
N ARG A 151 18.26 3.88 -12.62
CA ARG A 151 17.31 2.76 -12.50
C ARG A 151 16.20 3.08 -11.49
N PHE A 152 16.57 3.62 -10.33
CA PHE A 152 15.63 4.01 -9.28
C PHE A 152 16.29 5.01 -8.32
N ILE A 153 15.48 5.67 -7.49
CA ILE A 153 15.97 6.64 -6.50
C ILE A 153 16.08 5.93 -5.15
N PRO A 154 17.28 5.49 -4.72
CA PRO A 154 17.44 4.80 -3.44
C PRO A 154 17.20 5.76 -2.27
N THR A 155 16.57 5.26 -1.20
CA THR A 155 16.48 6.03 0.06
C THR A 155 17.83 5.98 0.80
N PRO A 156 18.23 7.04 1.52
CA PRO A 156 19.47 7.03 2.31
C PRO A 156 19.52 5.89 3.34
N ALA A 157 18.35 5.50 3.87
CA ALA A 157 18.23 4.37 4.80
C ALA A 157 18.62 3.03 4.15
N LEU A 158 18.19 2.79 2.90
CA LEU A 158 18.54 1.59 2.15
C LEU A 158 20.06 1.52 1.92
N ILE A 159 20.68 2.62 1.49
CA ILE A 159 22.13 2.69 1.26
C ILE A 159 22.89 2.40 2.56
N LYS A 160 22.48 3.02 3.67
CA LYS A 160 23.09 2.76 4.98
C LYS A 160 23.00 1.28 5.36
N GLN A 161 21.82 0.67 5.23
CA GLN A 161 21.64 -0.76 5.55
C GLN A 161 22.56 -1.65 4.70
N ARG A 162 22.76 -1.31 3.42
CA ARG A 162 23.67 -2.05 2.54
C ARG A 162 25.15 -1.86 2.89
N ILE A 163 25.54 -0.67 3.35
CA ILE A 163 26.90 -0.43 3.85
C ILE A 163 27.17 -1.30 5.09
N GLU A 164 26.23 -1.37 6.04
CA GLU A 164 26.38 -2.24 7.22
C GLU A 164 26.55 -3.71 6.82
N ALA A 165 25.72 -4.21 5.89
CA ALA A 165 25.83 -5.58 5.39
C ALA A 165 27.19 -5.87 4.71
N LEU A 166 27.79 -4.87 4.06
CA LEU A 166 29.13 -5.01 3.45
C LEU A 166 30.26 -4.96 4.49
N ILE A 167 30.05 -4.30 5.63
CA ILE A 167 30.97 -4.35 6.77
C ILE A 167 30.91 -5.72 7.45
N GLU A 168 29.71 -6.25 7.67
CA GLU A 168 29.51 -7.59 8.26
C GLU A 168 30.12 -8.72 7.41
N ARG A 169 30.30 -8.50 6.11
CA ARG A 169 30.93 -9.43 5.17
C ARG A 169 32.41 -9.09 4.88
N ASP A 170 33.02 -8.23 5.69
CA ASP A 170 34.43 -7.82 5.59
C ASP A 170 34.86 -7.17 4.24
N TYR A 171 33.91 -6.63 3.47
CA TYR A 171 34.25 -5.85 2.26
C TYR A 171 34.68 -4.42 2.59
N LEU A 172 34.15 -3.86 3.67
CA LEU A 172 34.41 -2.51 4.15
C LEU A 172 34.76 -2.53 5.64
N VAL A 173 35.67 -1.65 6.05
CA VAL A 173 36.00 -1.45 7.46
C VAL A 173 35.88 0.03 7.80
N ARG A 174 35.36 0.33 8.99
CA ARG A 174 35.33 1.69 9.53
C ARG A 174 36.70 2.07 10.06
N ASP A 175 37.10 3.31 9.85
CA ASP A 175 38.34 3.81 10.44
C ASP A 175 38.27 3.81 11.98
N ASN A 176 39.40 3.54 12.63
CA ASN A 176 39.47 3.44 14.09
C ASN A 176 39.38 4.82 14.77
N LYS A 177 39.71 5.90 14.05
CA LYS A 177 39.66 7.28 14.57
C LYS A 177 38.31 7.94 14.28
N ASP A 178 37.75 7.70 13.10
CA ASP A 178 36.45 8.25 12.71
C ASP A 178 35.53 7.19 12.06
N PRO A 179 34.44 6.78 12.73
CA PRO A 179 33.52 5.78 12.21
C PRO A 179 32.74 6.24 10.95
N ARG A 180 32.85 7.52 10.56
CA ARG A 180 32.25 8.06 9.32
C ARG A 180 33.11 7.81 8.09
N ILE A 181 34.34 7.35 8.26
CA ILE A 181 35.26 7.03 7.17
C ILE A 181 35.24 5.51 6.97
N TYR A 182 35.06 5.10 5.72
CA TYR A 182 35.11 3.69 5.32
C TYR A 182 36.35 3.44 4.48
N SER A 183 36.95 2.27 4.66
CA SER A 183 38.06 1.75 3.88
C SER A 183 37.69 0.42 3.24
N TYR A 184 38.05 0.24 1.97
CA TYR A 184 37.83 -0.99 1.22
C TYR A 184 38.92 -2.02 1.53
N VAL A 185 38.53 -3.26 1.87
CA VAL A 185 39.45 -4.29 2.40
C VAL A 185 39.74 -5.41 1.40
N SER A 186 38.92 -5.55 0.35
CA SER A 186 39.03 -6.63 -0.66
C SER A 186 39.77 -6.24 -1.95
#